data_AF-A0A4Q3MKK8-F1
#
_entry.id   AF-A0A4Q3MKK8-F1
#
_cell.length_a   1.000
_cell.length_b   1.000
_cell.length_c   1.000
_cell.angle_alpha   90.00
_cell.angle_beta   90.00
_cell.angle_gamma   90.00
#
_symmetry.space_group_name_H-M   'P 1'
#
loop_
_entity.id
_entity.type
_entity.pdbx_description
1 polymer ?
#
loop_
_entity_poly.entity_id
_entity_poly.type
_entity_poly.pdbx_seq_one_letter_code
_entity_poly.pdbx_strand_id
1 'polypeptide(L)'
;MNLNTYQRQAQETDRVPSRRKGGDTGADLVVPLLGLAGETGELLSEYKKHLRDGDSHLLFRERVSEELGDLLWYVANVAAKFDLKLGDIAQANLKKTRDRWGPQDTGPLAFDAEA
;
A
#
# COMPACT_ATOMS: atom_id res chain seq x y z
N MET A 1 5.98 11.26 12.43
CA MET A 1 4.86 11.82 11.65
C MET A 1 3.62 10.94 11.85
N ASN A 2 2.41 11.52 11.92
CA ASN A 2 1.18 10.71 11.94
C ASN A 2 0.60 10.55 10.53
N LEU A 3 -0.30 9.58 10.33
CA LEU A 3 -0.85 9.23 9.01
C LEU A 3 -1.65 10.36 8.34
N ASN A 4 -2.32 11.21 9.12
CA ASN A 4 -3.04 12.36 8.56
C ASN A 4 -2.06 13.46 8.10
N THR A 5 -0.96 13.66 8.83
CA THR A 5 0.13 14.56 8.41
C THR A 5 0.82 14.02 7.16
N TYR A 6 1.11 12.72 7.10
CA TYR A 6 1.66 12.08 5.92
C TYR A 6 0.74 12.23 4.71
N GLN A 7 -0.56 11.95 4.87
CA GLN A 7 -1.55 12.09 3.79
C GLN A 7 -1.53 13.51 3.21
N ARG A 8 -1.55 14.55 4.06
CA ARG A 8 -1.47 15.94 3.58
C ARG A 8 -0.19 16.22 2.78
N GLN A 9 0.96 15.73 3.24
CA GLN A 9 2.23 15.90 2.52
C GLN A 9 2.26 15.12 1.20
N ALA A 10 1.67 13.92 1.16
CA ALA A 10 1.56 13.14 -0.07
C ALA A 10 0.71 13.85 -1.14
N GLN A 11 -0.34 14.57 -0.72
CA GLN A 11 -1.18 15.37 -1.63
C GLN A 11 -0.43 16.55 -2.25
N GLU A 12 0.63 17.07 -1.62
CA GLU A 12 1.45 18.17 -2.18
C GLU A 12 2.20 17.73 -3.43
N THR A 13 2.43 16.42 -3.61
CA THR A 13 3.10 15.85 -4.78
C THR A 13 2.15 15.12 -5.74
N ASP A 14 0.83 15.13 -5.48
CA ASP A 14 -0.16 14.54 -6.38
C ASP A 14 -0.20 15.32 -7.71
N ARG A 15 0.24 14.66 -8.79
CA ARG A 15 0.27 15.23 -10.14
C ARG A 15 -1.06 15.08 -10.88
N VAL A 16 -2.04 14.40 -10.30
CA VAL A 16 -3.39 14.23 -10.85
C VAL A 16 -4.41 14.84 -9.89
N PRO A 17 -4.36 16.16 -9.62
CA PRO A 17 -5.31 16.81 -8.73
C PRO A 17 -6.72 16.72 -9.31
N SER A 18 -7.68 16.29 -8.48
CA SER A 18 -9.08 16.14 -8.88
C SER A 18 -9.63 17.45 -9.43
N ARG A 19 -9.83 17.54 -10.75
CA ARG A 19 -10.36 18.77 -11.37
C ARG A 19 -11.87 18.84 -11.16
N ARG A 20 -12.32 19.30 -9.99
CA ARG A 20 -13.74 19.65 -9.83
C ARG A 20 -14.01 21.04 -10.42
N LYS A 21 -14.45 21.08 -11.68
CA LYS A 21 -15.52 21.95 -12.23
C LYS A 21 -15.77 21.60 -13.71
N GLY A 22 -16.65 20.62 -13.95
CA GLY A 22 -17.26 20.33 -15.25
C GLY A 22 -16.50 19.32 -16.11
N GLY A 23 -17.03 18.10 -16.19
CA GLY A 23 -16.52 17.05 -17.07
C GLY A 23 -15.84 15.92 -16.32
N ASP A 24 -16.67 14.96 -15.91
CA ASP A 24 -16.28 13.68 -15.35
C ASP A 24 -15.32 12.95 -16.30
N THR A 25 -14.09 12.68 -15.86
CA THR A 25 -13.31 11.60 -16.43
C THR A 25 -12.78 10.81 -15.26
N GLY A 26 -13.26 9.58 -15.05
CA GLY A 26 -12.80 8.69 -13.99
C GLY A 26 -11.28 8.47 -13.96
N ALA A 27 -10.51 9.02 -14.91
CA ALA A 27 -9.07 9.15 -14.93
C ALA A 27 -8.46 9.64 -13.60
N ASP A 28 -9.09 10.61 -12.92
CA ASP A 28 -8.56 11.15 -11.65
C ASP A 28 -8.49 10.10 -10.53
N LEU A 29 -9.34 9.07 -10.60
CA LEU A 29 -9.36 7.92 -9.69
C LEU A 29 -8.64 6.71 -10.30
N VAL A 30 -8.81 6.47 -11.60
CA VAL A 30 -8.22 5.34 -12.31
C VAL A 30 -6.70 5.40 -12.27
N VAL A 31 -6.07 6.57 -12.41
CA VAL A 31 -4.60 6.68 -12.38
C VAL A 31 -4.01 6.23 -11.04
N PRO A 32 -4.45 6.77 -9.88
CA PRO A 32 -4.00 6.26 -8.58
C PRO A 32 -4.27 4.77 -8.34
N LEU A 33 -5.41 4.26 -8.80
CA LEU A 33 -5.76 2.84 -8.66
C LEU A 33 -4.88 1.93 -9.52
N LEU A 34 -4.56 2.35 -10.75
CA LEU A 34 -3.62 1.65 -11.61
C LEU A 34 -2.20 1.71 -11.05
N GLY A 35 -1.81 2.84 -10.46
CA GLY A 35 -0.55 2.98 -9.74
C GLY A 35 -0.40 1.95 -8.62
N LEU A 36 -1.42 1.81 -7.75
CA LEU A 36 -1.44 0.75 -6.72
C LEU A 36 -1.19 -0.65 -7.28
N ALA A 37 -1.85 -0.98 -8.39
CA ALA A 37 -1.68 -2.28 -9.03
C ALA A 37 -0.26 -2.45 -9.62
N GLY A 38 0.29 -1.38 -10.19
CA GLY A 38 1.67 -1.31 -10.68
C GLY A 38 2.68 -1.62 -9.60
N GLU A 39 2.71 -0.83 -8.52
CA GLU A 39 3.68 -0.99 -7.43
C GLU A 39 3.52 -2.34 -6.71
N THR A 40 2.29 -2.86 -6.64
CA THR A 40 2.08 -4.24 -6.14
C THR A 40 2.75 -5.27 -7.05
N GLY A 41 2.67 -5.09 -8.37
CA GLY A 41 3.33 -5.95 -9.35
C GLY A 41 4.86 -5.83 -9.34
N GLU A 42 5.39 -4.63 -9.09
CA GLU A 42 6.83 -4.39 -8.92
C GLU A 42 7.34 -5.07 -7.64
N LEU A 43 6.64 -4.91 -6.51
CA LEU A 43 6.95 -5.63 -5.27
C LEU A 43 6.97 -7.15 -5.45
N LEU A 44 5.99 -7.71 -6.16
CA LEU A 44 5.96 -9.14 -6.49
C LEU A 44 7.14 -9.55 -7.39
N SER A 45 7.53 -8.69 -8.32
CA SER A 45 8.67 -8.93 -9.20
C SER A 45 9.99 -8.94 -8.45
N GLU A 46 10.16 -8.03 -7.49
CA GLU A 46 11.33 -7.99 -6.60
C GLU A 46 11.39 -9.22 -5.69
N TYR A 47 10.26 -9.63 -5.12
CA TYR A 47 10.21 -10.86 -4.32
C TYR A 47 10.55 -12.10 -5.13
N LYS A 48 10.05 -12.20 -6.37
CA LYS A 48 10.40 -13.29 -7.29
C LYS A 48 11.90 -13.32 -7.62
N LYS A 49 12.54 -12.16 -7.83
CA LYS A 49 14.01 -12.08 -8.03
C LYS A 49 14.75 -12.60 -6.80
N HIS A 50 14.32 -12.20 -5.60
CA HIS A 50 14.91 -12.69 -4.35
C HIS A 50 14.80 -14.21 -4.21
N LEU A 51 13.64 -14.81 -4.56
CA LEU A 51 13.48 -16.27 -4.54
C LEU A 51 14.40 -17.01 -5.52
N ARG A 52 14.69 -16.40 -6.69
CA ARG A 52 15.56 -16.98 -7.71
C ARG A 52 17.04 -16.83 -7.38
N ASP A 53 17.43 -15.66 -6.89
CA ASP A 53 18.83 -15.23 -6.78
C ASP A 53 19.35 -15.37 -5.32
N GLY A 54 18.46 -15.61 -4.35
CA GLY A 54 18.79 -15.80 -2.93
C GLY A 54 19.49 -14.59 -2.32
N ASP A 55 20.52 -14.85 -1.51
CA ASP A 55 21.33 -13.83 -0.83
C ASP A 55 22.14 -12.93 -1.78
N SER A 56 22.19 -13.27 -3.07
CA SER A 56 22.86 -12.42 -4.07
C SER A 56 22.04 -11.20 -4.47
N HIS A 57 20.75 -11.12 -4.09
CA HIS A 57 19.90 -9.94 -4.30
C HIS A 57 20.10 -8.89 -3.20
N LEU A 58 21.29 -8.28 -3.18
CA LEU A 58 21.76 -7.38 -2.11
C LEU A 58 20.85 -6.17 -1.86
N LEU A 59 20.14 -5.68 -2.88
CA LEU A 59 19.27 -4.51 -2.80
C LEU A 59 17.80 -4.86 -2.49
N PHE A 60 17.48 -6.14 -2.24
CA PHE A 60 16.11 -6.61 -2.07
C PHE A 60 15.32 -5.76 -1.05
N ARG A 61 15.92 -5.55 0.14
CA ARG A 61 15.26 -4.82 1.22
C ARG A 61 14.98 -3.36 0.87
N GLU A 62 15.90 -2.73 0.15
CA GLU A 62 15.79 -1.33 -0.26
C GLU A 62 14.67 -1.18 -1.29
N ARG A 63 14.62 -2.09 -2.27
CA ARG A 63 13.54 -2.16 -3.25
C ARG A 63 12.18 -2.41 -2.60
N VAL A 64 12.08 -3.39 -1.70
CA VAL A 64 10.83 -3.60 -0.93
C VAL A 64 10.40 -2.34 -0.18
N SER A 65 11.34 -1.59 0.41
CA SER A 65 11.02 -0.34 1.09
C SER A 65 10.54 0.76 0.15
N GLU A 66 11.09 0.82 -1.07
CA GLU A 66 10.68 1.74 -2.14
C GLU A 66 9.24 1.45 -2.55
N GLU A 67 8.95 0.20 -2.96
CA GLU A 67 7.62 -0.21 -3.42
C GLU A 67 6.53 -0.04 -2.33
N LEU A 68 6.86 -0.36 -1.07
CA LEU A 68 5.94 -0.13 0.04
C LEU A 68 5.69 1.36 0.29
N GLY A 69 6.70 2.20 0.04
CA GLY A 69 6.59 3.65 0.10
C GLY A 69 5.64 4.19 -0.96
N ASP A 70 5.77 3.70 -2.20
CA ASP A 70 4.92 4.12 -3.32
C ASP A 70 3.49 3.61 -3.15
N LEU A 71 3.30 2.38 -2.69
CA LEU A 71 1.99 1.86 -2.28
C LEU A 71 1.34 2.74 -1.22
N LEU A 72 2.09 3.14 -0.19
CA LEU A 72 1.58 4.02 0.87
C LEU A 72 1.18 5.41 0.31
N TRP A 73 1.97 5.95 -0.62
CA TRP A 73 1.68 7.22 -1.29
C TRP A 73 0.38 7.14 -2.08
N TYR A 74 0.19 6.09 -2.88
CA TYR A 74 -1.06 5.91 -3.62
C TYR A 74 -2.26 5.67 -2.71
N VAL A 75 -2.14 4.87 -1.63
CA VAL A 75 -3.23 4.67 -0.66
C VAL A 75 -3.64 6.01 -0.04
N ALA A 76 -2.69 6.87 0.29
CA ALA A 76 -2.97 8.21 0.84
C ALA A 76 -3.74 9.09 -0.15
N ASN A 77 -3.34 9.10 -1.42
CA ASN A 77 -4.00 9.88 -2.47
C ASN A 77 -5.38 9.33 -2.82
N VAL A 78 -5.56 8.02 -2.89
CA VAL A 78 -6.88 7.40 -3.08
C VAL A 78 -7.80 7.77 -1.92
N ALA A 79 -7.34 7.63 -0.66
CA ALA A 79 -8.12 8.00 0.51
C ALA A 79 -8.57 9.48 0.42
N ALA A 80 -7.67 10.38 0.04
CA ALA A 80 -7.98 11.80 -0.13
C ALA A 80 -9.05 12.05 -1.21
N LYS A 81 -8.99 11.34 -2.34
CA LYS A 81 -9.95 11.49 -3.46
C LYS A 81 -11.36 11.01 -3.10
N PHE A 82 -11.48 10.12 -2.12
CA PHE A 82 -12.75 9.68 -1.53
C PHE A 82 -13.15 10.47 -0.27
N ASP A 83 -12.48 11.60 0.01
CA ASP A 83 -12.73 12.44 1.20
C ASP A 83 -12.55 11.66 2.52
N LEU A 84 -11.66 10.65 2.54
CA LEU A 84 -11.32 9.81 3.69
C LEU A 84 -9.99 10.23 4.34
N LYS A 85 -9.92 10.13 5.67
CA LYS A 85 -8.68 10.35 6.43
C LYS A 85 -7.91 9.05 6.58
N LEU A 86 -6.64 9.05 6.17
CA LEU A 86 -5.78 7.86 6.24
C LEU A 86 -5.62 7.32 7.67
N GLY A 87 -5.54 8.21 8.67
CA GLY A 87 -5.47 7.83 10.08
C GLY A 87 -6.72 7.08 10.56
N ASP A 88 -7.91 7.46 10.10
CA ASP A 88 -9.17 6.81 10.48
C ASP A 88 -9.25 5.41 9.84
N ILE A 89 -8.83 5.28 8.58
CA ILE A 89 -8.70 3.98 7.88
C ILE A 89 -7.79 3.03 8.67
N ALA A 90 -6.62 3.51 9.11
CA ALA A 90 -5.67 2.70 9.86
C ALA A 90 -6.22 2.28 11.23
N GLN A 91 -6.84 3.21 11.97
CA GLN A 91 -7.46 2.88 13.26
C GLN A 91 -8.57 1.84 13.12
N ALA A 92 -9.46 2.01 12.13
CA ALA A 92 -10.52 1.05 11.83
C ALA A 92 -9.95 -0.31 11.43
N ASN A 93 -8.87 -0.34 10.63
CA ASN A 93 -8.20 -1.58 10.25
C ASN A 93 -7.61 -2.30 11.47
N LEU A 94 -6.88 -1.59 12.35
CA LEU A 94 -6.30 -2.17 13.57
C LEU A 94 -7.36 -2.74 14.51
N LYS A 95 -8.50 -2.05 14.66
CA LYS A 95 -9.63 -2.57 15.42
C LYS A 95 -10.15 -3.87 14.78
N LYS A 96 -10.42 -3.85 13.48
CA LYS A 96 -10.94 -5.01 12.73
C LYS A 96 -10.01 -6.22 12.81
N THR A 97 -8.70 -6.04 12.63
CA THR A 97 -7.73 -7.14 12.64
C THR A 97 -7.51 -7.71 14.03
N ARG A 98 -7.50 -6.87 15.07
CA ARG A 98 -7.49 -7.30 16.47
C ARG A 98 -8.74 -8.10 16.81
N ASP A 99 -9.91 -7.64 16.39
CA ASP A 99 -11.17 -8.35 16.64
C ASP A 99 -11.21 -9.70 15.90
N ARG A 100 -10.59 -9.79 14.71
CA ARG A 100 -10.57 -11.01 13.88
C ARG A 100 -9.56 -12.07 14.35
N TRP A 101 -8.37 -11.65 14.76
CA TRP A 101 -7.25 -12.57 15.04
C TRP A 101 -6.83 -12.59 16.51
N GLY A 102 -7.37 -11.71 17.36
CA GLY A 102 -7.01 -11.62 18.78
C GLY A 102 -5.53 -11.28 19.01
N PRO A 103 -5.05 -11.34 20.28
CA PRO A 103 -3.62 -11.52 20.55
C PRO A 103 -3.20 -12.86 19.93
N GLN A 104 -2.18 -12.86 19.09
CA GLN A 104 -1.78 -14.08 18.38
C GLN A 104 -1.42 -15.19 19.37
N ASP A 105 -2.06 -16.34 19.21
CA ASP A 105 -1.54 -17.60 19.71
C ASP A 105 -0.35 -17.93 18.82
N THR A 106 0.88 -17.87 19.36
CA THR A 106 2.13 -18.09 18.62
C THR A 106 2.37 -19.57 18.33
N GLY A 107 1.30 -20.31 18.06
CA GLY A 107 1.39 -21.68 17.56
C GLY A 107 2.09 -21.66 16.20
N PRO A 108 3.04 -22.58 15.94
CA PRO A 108 3.70 -22.65 14.65
C PRO A 108 2.65 -22.79 13.55
N LEU A 109 2.77 -21.95 12.52
CA LEU A 109 2.03 -22.07 11.27
C LEU A 109 2.37 -23.44 10.68
N ALA A 110 1.52 -24.44 10.93
CA ALA A 110 1.56 -25.72 10.25
C ALA A 110 1.17 -25.44 8.79
N PHE A 111 2.16 -25.16 7.96
CA PHE A 111 2.02 -25.37 6.54
C PHE A 111 2.08 -26.89 6.35
N ASP A 112 0.92 -27.51 6.20
CA ASP A 112 0.83 -28.89 5.74
C ASP A 112 1.43 -28.94 4.33
N ALA A 113 2.72 -29.27 4.26
CA ALA A 113 3.38 -29.68 3.04
C ALA A 113 2.94 -31.12 2.78
N GLU A 114 1.92 -31.30 1.96
CA GLU A 114 1.56 -32.61 1.44
C GLU A 114 2.71 -33.19 0.59
N ALA A 115 2.86 -34.51 0.75
CA ALA A 115 3.97 -35.39 0.37
C ALA A 115 4.28 -35.52 -1.13
#